data_AF-A0A0D6QIQ7-F1
#
_entry.id   AF-A0A0D6QIQ7-F1
#
_cell.length_a   1.000
_cell.length_b   1.000
_cell.length_c   1.000
_cell.angle_alpha   90.00
_cell.angle_beta   90.00
_cell.angle_gamma   90.00
#
_symmetry.space_group_name_H-M   'P 1'
#
loop_
_entity.id
_entity.type
_entity.pdbx_description
1 polymer ?
#
loop_
_entity_poly.entity_id
_entity_poly.type
_entity_poly.pdbx_seq_one_letter_code
_entity_poly.pdbx_strand_id
1 'polypeptide(L)'
;MRTCLAAPLLAAALAAALPARGADCRVRIGSSGRFAQDHDLVIGPGERVHEAVALRGRVVVRAGGHVDQAVALAGDVVVERGGTAGEVTSLGGDVHLQEGARVAGDATALGGRVETAPGARVAGDVTMLSLELGASLGVRGAVRGWTRDLRCAATADPGIAGVDMDVD
;
A
#
# COMPACT_ATOMS: atom_id res chain seq x y z
N MET A 1 61.12 40.75 4.52
CA MET A 1 60.16 40.51 3.42
C MET A 1 59.21 39.39 3.87
N ARG A 2 58.04 39.78 4.38
CA ARG A 2 56.70 39.51 3.80
C ARG A 2 56.20 38.07 4.02
N THR A 3 55.49 37.93 5.13
CA THR A 3 54.48 36.90 5.41
C THR A 3 53.39 36.90 4.34
N CYS A 4 53.05 35.74 3.77
CA CYS A 4 51.77 35.46 3.11
C CYS A 4 51.65 33.96 2.79
N LEU A 5 51.11 33.21 3.75
CA LEU A 5 50.57 31.85 3.62
C LEU A 5 49.24 31.89 4.38
N ALA A 6 48.14 31.28 3.99
CA ALA A 6 47.64 30.71 2.76
C ALA A 6 46.11 30.61 2.96
N ALA A 7 45.38 30.64 1.86
CA ALA A 7 43.92 30.57 1.70
C ALA A 7 43.10 29.70 2.68
N PRO A 8 41.90 30.15 3.10
CA PRO A 8 40.81 29.26 3.47
C PRO A 8 39.76 29.27 2.34
N LEU A 9 39.88 28.36 1.37
CA LEU A 9 38.80 28.07 0.39
C LEU A 9 38.41 26.59 0.36
N LEU A 10 38.66 25.87 1.45
CA LEU A 10 38.40 24.42 1.56
C LEU A 10 37.23 24.10 2.50
N ALA A 11 36.14 24.86 2.41
CA ALA A 11 34.89 24.56 3.14
C ALA A 11 33.71 24.18 2.22
N ALA A 12 33.91 24.03 0.91
CA ALA A 12 32.82 23.74 -0.03
C ALA A 12 32.72 22.26 -0.48
N ALA A 13 33.61 21.38 -0.04
CA ALA A 13 33.68 20.00 -0.55
C ALA A 13 32.96 18.94 0.32
N LEU A 14 32.27 19.33 1.39
CA LEU A 14 31.58 18.41 2.32
C LEU A 14 30.05 18.36 2.17
N ALA A 15 29.50 18.82 1.05
CA ALA A 15 28.05 18.75 0.80
C ALA A 15 27.60 17.62 -0.15
N ALA A 16 28.53 16.84 -0.75
CA ALA A 16 28.19 15.89 -1.81
C ALA A 16 28.03 14.42 -1.36
N ALA A 17 27.90 14.15 -0.06
CA ALA A 17 27.73 12.78 0.46
C ALA A 17 26.53 12.65 1.42
N LEU A 18 25.51 13.50 1.27
CA LEU A 18 24.22 13.22 1.87
C LEU A 18 23.59 12.07 1.07
N PRO A 19 23.17 10.96 1.72
CA PRO A 19 22.43 9.91 1.03
C PRO A 19 21.21 10.57 0.36
N ALA A 20 20.93 10.19 -0.87
CA ALA A 20 19.80 10.68 -1.65
C ALA A 20 18.53 10.62 -0.77
N ARG A 21 18.09 11.79 -0.29
CA ARG A 21 16.83 11.92 0.42
C ARG A 21 15.73 11.74 -0.60
N GLY A 22 15.00 10.63 -0.48
CA GLY A 22 13.79 10.33 -1.24
C GLY A 22 14.08 9.63 -2.58
N ALA A 23 13.97 8.31 -2.60
CA ALA A 23 13.60 7.66 -3.85
C ALA A 23 12.25 8.25 -4.27
N ASP A 24 12.16 8.81 -5.47
CA ASP A 24 10.91 9.29 -6.05
C ASP A 24 9.95 8.11 -6.23
N CYS A 25 9.16 7.86 -5.21
CA CYS A 25 8.15 6.82 -5.16
C CYS A 25 6.93 7.31 -5.94
N ARG A 26 6.84 6.90 -7.22
CA ARG A 26 5.69 7.18 -8.08
C ARG A 26 4.76 5.97 -8.13
N VAL A 27 3.57 6.12 -7.59
CA VAL A 27 2.47 5.16 -7.74
C VAL A 27 1.62 5.62 -8.91
N ARG A 28 1.40 4.74 -9.90
CA ARG A 28 0.48 4.99 -11.02
C ARG A 28 -0.76 4.15 -10.78
N ILE A 29 -1.93 4.78 -10.80
CA ILE A 29 -3.23 4.10 -10.70
C ILE A 29 -3.98 4.29 -12.00
N GLY A 30 -4.74 3.27 -12.41
CA GLY A 30 -5.59 3.35 -13.59
C GLY A 30 -6.68 4.42 -13.46
N SER A 31 -7.26 4.82 -14.59
CA SER A 31 -8.29 5.88 -14.72
C SER A 31 -9.61 5.64 -13.97
N SER A 32 -9.73 4.53 -13.24
CA SER A 32 -10.93 4.14 -12.49
C SER A 32 -10.58 3.57 -11.11
N GLY A 33 -9.37 3.88 -10.64
CA GLY A 33 -8.89 3.47 -9.34
C GLY A 33 -8.92 4.58 -8.31
N ARG A 34 -8.92 4.18 -7.04
CA ARG A 34 -8.84 5.07 -5.89
C ARG A 34 -7.56 4.79 -5.11
N PHE A 35 -6.96 5.87 -4.62
CA PHE A 35 -5.76 5.82 -3.78
C PHE A 35 -6.03 6.44 -2.42
N ALA A 36 -5.54 5.77 -1.37
CA ALA A 36 -5.40 6.35 -0.04
C ALA A 36 -3.97 6.16 0.46
N GLN A 37 -3.42 7.18 1.12
CA GLN A 37 -2.17 7.08 1.85
C GLN A 37 -2.37 7.55 3.30
N ASP A 38 -1.86 6.77 4.25
CA ASP A 38 -1.92 7.07 5.70
C ASP A 38 -3.30 7.08 6.34
N HIS A 39 -4.33 6.69 5.59
CA HIS A 39 -5.68 6.50 6.08
C HIS A 39 -6.35 5.33 5.35
N ASP A 40 -7.54 4.97 5.81
CA ASP A 40 -8.29 3.84 5.26
C ASP A 40 -9.10 4.26 4.02
N LEU A 41 -8.98 3.48 2.96
CA LEU A 41 -9.82 3.58 1.77
C LEU A 41 -11.09 2.76 1.98
N VAL A 42 -12.24 3.44 2.12
CA VAL A 42 -13.53 2.79 2.33
C VAL A 42 -14.34 2.81 1.03
N ILE A 43 -14.72 1.63 0.55
CA ILE A 43 -15.66 1.44 -0.57
C ILE A 43 -17.06 1.23 0.00
N GLY A 44 -17.94 2.19 -0.26
CA GLY A 44 -19.29 2.25 0.30
C GLY A 44 -20.31 1.38 -0.43
N PRO A 45 -21.54 1.30 0.12
CA PRO A 45 -22.65 0.59 -0.52
C PRO A 45 -23.00 1.21 -1.88
N GLY A 46 -23.12 0.38 -2.92
CA GLY A 46 -23.45 0.81 -4.28
C GLY A 46 -22.26 1.39 -5.05
N GLU A 47 -21.11 1.58 -4.40
CA GLU A 47 -19.88 2.01 -5.05
C GLU A 47 -19.24 0.85 -5.81
N ARG A 48 -18.74 1.13 -7.03
CA ARG A 48 -17.99 0.19 -7.86
C ARG A 48 -16.68 0.84 -8.24
N VAL A 49 -15.57 0.26 -7.76
CA VAL A 49 -14.22 0.74 -8.04
C VAL A 49 -13.45 -0.35 -8.78
N HIS A 50 -12.70 0.02 -9.80
CA HIS A 50 -11.89 -0.98 -10.51
C HIS A 50 -10.69 -1.40 -9.66
N GLU A 51 -9.94 -0.41 -9.16
CA GLU A 51 -8.71 -0.63 -8.41
C GLU A 51 -8.72 0.21 -7.12
N ALA A 52 -8.57 -0.40 -5.96
CA ALA A 52 -8.54 0.29 -4.67
C ALA A 52 -7.21 0.01 -4.00
N VAL A 53 -6.36 1.04 -3.87
CA VAL A 53 -5.02 0.91 -3.31
C VAL A 53 -4.89 1.77 -2.06
N ALA A 54 -4.55 1.15 -0.93
CA ALA A 54 -4.21 1.84 0.31
C ALA A 54 -2.74 1.61 0.68
N LEU A 55 -2.00 2.69 0.92
CA LEU A 55 -0.63 2.66 1.43
C LEU A 55 -0.63 3.07 2.90
N ARG A 56 -0.11 2.20 3.78
CA ARG A 56 -0.10 2.39 5.25
C ARG A 56 -1.50 2.65 5.85
N GLY A 57 -2.52 2.09 5.21
CA GLY A 57 -3.90 2.11 5.64
C GLY A 57 -4.61 0.85 5.18
N ARG A 58 -5.91 0.75 5.45
CA ARG A 58 -6.71 -0.42 5.08
C ARG A 58 -7.58 -0.15 3.86
N VAL A 59 -7.84 -1.19 3.08
CA VAL A 59 -8.95 -1.17 2.11
C VAL A 59 -10.14 -1.85 2.77
N VAL A 60 -11.25 -1.13 2.94
CA VAL A 60 -12.47 -1.65 3.58
C VAL A 60 -13.61 -1.66 2.57
N VAL A 61 -14.04 -2.84 2.15
CA VAL A 61 -15.19 -3.01 1.27
C VAL A 61 -16.43 -3.26 2.12
N ARG A 62 -17.32 -2.27 2.19
CA ARG A 62 -18.56 -2.33 2.96
C ARG A 62 -19.59 -3.23 2.27
N ALA A 63 -20.64 -3.56 3.01
CA ALA A 63 -21.81 -4.26 2.47
C ALA A 63 -22.35 -3.55 1.21
N GLY A 64 -22.52 -4.30 0.12
CA GLY A 64 -23.00 -3.74 -1.16
C GLY A 64 -21.97 -2.93 -1.95
N GLY A 65 -20.73 -2.79 -1.45
CA GLY A 65 -19.61 -2.27 -2.20
C GLY A 65 -19.00 -3.34 -3.11
N HIS A 66 -18.44 -2.90 -4.23
CA HIS A 66 -17.76 -3.76 -5.19
C HIS A 66 -16.42 -3.17 -5.60
N VAL A 67 -15.38 -4.00 -5.58
CA VAL A 67 -14.06 -3.64 -6.09
C VAL A 67 -13.50 -4.76 -6.95
N ASP A 68 -12.93 -4.48 -8.11
CA ASP A 68 -12.33 -5.54 -8.92
C ASP A 68 -10.97 -5.96 -8.33
N GLN A 69 -10.15 -5.01 -7.90
CA GLN A 69 -8.86 -5.29 -7.24
C GLN A 69 -8.67 -4.42 -5.98
N ALA A 70 -8.51 -5.07 -4.83
CA ALA A 70 -8.21 -4.40 -3.56
C ALA A 70 -6.79 -4.72 -3.10
N VAL A 71 -5.95 -3.69 -2.97
CA VAL A 71 -4.55 -3.82 -2.59
C VAL A 71 -4.24 -2.95 -1.36
N ALA A 72 -3.73 -3.57 -0.29
CA ALA A 72 -3.23 -2.85 0.88
C ALA A 72 -1.73 -3.11 1.06
N LEU A 73 -0.95 -2.02 1.09
CA LEU A 73 0.49 -2.04 1.33
C LEU A 73 0.77 -1.57 2.76
N ALA A 74 1.48 -2.38 3.54
CA ALA A 74 1.70 -2.18 4.97
C ALA A 74 0.41 -1.98 5.78
N GLY A 75 -0.69 -2.59 5.33
CA GLY A 75 -2.01 -2.52 5.94
C GLY A 75 -2.89 -3.67 5.49
N ASP A 76 -4.15 -3.66 5.90
CA ASP A 76 -5.04 -4.81 5.82
C ASP A 76 -6.13 -4.62 4.74
N VAL A 77 -6.57 -5.71 4.13
CA VAL A 77 -7.77 -5.70 3.28
C VAL A 77 -8.91 -6.33 4.07
N VAL A 78 -10.03 -5.62 4.21
CA VAL A 78 -11.22 -6.09 4.92
C VAL A 78 -12.41 -6.08 3.97
N VAL A 79 -12.97 -7.25 3.70
CA VAL A 79 -14.24 -7.38 2.98
C VAL A 79 -15.31 -7.71 4.01
N GLU A 80 -16.18 -6.74 4.28
CA GLU A 80 -17.25 -6.88 5.26
C GLU A 80 -18.38 -7.79 4.76
N ARG A 81 -19.31 -8.13 5.67
CA ARG A 81 -20.48 -8.93 5.33
C ARG A 81 -21.25 -8.32 4.15
N GLY A 82 -21.37 -9.09 3.06
CA GLY A 82 -22.06 -8.65 1.85
C GLY A 82 -21.25 -7.71 0.95
N GLY A 83 -19.97 -7.46 1.27
CA GLY A 83 -19.01 -6.85 0.36
C GLY A 83 -18.56 -7.86 -0.71
N THR A 84 -18.14 -7.33 -1.85
CA THR A 84 -17.68 -8.15 -2.98
C THR A 84 -16.38 -7.61 -3.54
N ALA A 85 -15.42 -8.50 -3.78
CA ALA A 85 -14.16 -8.18 -4.42
C ALA A 85 -13.88 -9.14 -5.59
N GLY A 86 -13.15 -8.68 -6.61
CA GLY A 86 -12.54 -9.56 -7.60
C GLY A 86 -11.34 -10.27 -6.99
N GLU A 87 -10.26 -9.52 -6.75
CA GLU A 87 -9.02 -9.98 -6.14
C GLU A 87 -8.70 -9.16 -4.90
N VAL A 88 -8.11 -9.80 -3.89
CA VAL A 88 -7.66 -9.12 -2.65
C VAL A 88 -6.21 -9.46 -2.36
N THR A 89 -5.39 -8.43 -2.18
CA THR A 89 -3.96 -8.58 -1.86
C THR A 89 -3.57 -7.67 -0.71
N SER A 90 -3.03 -8.25 0.36
CA SER A 90 -2.37 -7.51 1.44
C SER A 90 -0.88 -7.83 1.46
N LEU A 91 -0.05 -6.79 1.49
CA LEU A 91 1.40 -6.89 1.66
C LEU A 91 1.77 -6.28 3.01
N GLY A 92 2.31 -7.07 3.93
CA GLY A 92 2.69 -6.60 5.27
C GLY A 92 1.52 -6.44 6.26
N GLY A 93 0.32 -6.84 5.88
CA GLY A 93 -0.88 -6.88 6.72
C GLY A 93 -1.63 -8.21 6.56
N ASP A 94 -2.90 -8.23 6.93
CA ASP A 94 -3.81 -9.37 6.86
C ASP A 94 -4.93 -9.12 5.82
N VAL A 95 -5.54 -10.20 5.33
CA VAL A 95 -6.79 -10.16 4.58
C VAL A 95 -7.88 -10.73 5.47
N HIS A 96 -8.96 -9.98 5.73
CA HIS A 96 -10.09 -10.42 6.54
C HIS A 96 -11.36 -10.47 5.68
N LEU A 97 -11.90 -11.67 5.48
CA LEU A 97 -13.14 -11.91 4.77
C LEU A 97 -14.23 -12.27 5.78
N GLN A 98 -15.17 -11.35 6.00
CA GLN A 98 -16.27 -11.57 6.94
C GLN A 98 -17.35 -12.49 6.37
N GLU A 99 -18.32 -12.86 7.20
CA GLU A 99 -19.41 -13.76 6.82
C GLU A 99 -20.12 -13.29 5.56
N GLY A 100 -20.24 -14.15 4.55
CA GLY A 100 -20.90 -13.82 3.29
C GLY A 100 -20.15 -12.85 2.38
N ALA A 101 -18.91 -12.49 2.72
CA ALA A 101 -17.98 -11.84 1.80
C ALA A 101 -17.70 -12.74 0.60
N ARG A 102 -17.55 -12.14 -0.59
CA ARG A 102 -17.26 -12.88 -1.82
C ARG A 102 -16.03 -12.30 -2.50
N VAL A 103 -15.08 -13.16 -2.81
CA VAL A 103 -13.90 -12.88 -3.64
C VAL A 103 -13.99 -13.77 -4.87
N ALA A 104 -14.07 -13.17 -6.06
CA ALA A 104 -14.29 -13.89 -7.32
C ALA A 104 -13.00 -14.53 -7.88
N GLY A 105 -11.84 -13.99 -7.52
CA GLY A 105 -10.51 -14.49 -7.86
C GLY A 105 -9.74 -14.83 -6.59
N ASP A 106 -8.51 -14.35 -6.52
CA ASP A 106 -7.54 -14.78 -5.52
C ASP A 106 -7.55 -13.91 -4.25
N ALA A 107 -7.19 -14.54 -3.13
CA ALA A 107 -6.94 -13.88 -1.86
C ALA A 107 -5.51 -14.12 -1.40
N THR A 108 -4.70 -13.07 -1.42
CA THR A 108 -3.26 -13.14 -1.13
C THR A 108 -2.88 -12.30 0.07
N ALA A 109 -2.20 -12.90 1.05
CA ALA A 109 -1.56 -12.18 2.14
C ALA A 109 -0.06 -12.51 2.18
N LEU A 110 0.79 -11.54 1.84
CA LEU A 110 2.25 -11.67 1.97
C LEU A 110 2.72 -10.97 3.25
N GLY A 111 3.43 -11.71 4.08
CA GLY A 111 3.83 -11.30 5.42
C GLY A 111 2.73 -11.45 6.46
N GLY A 112 1.51 -11.85 6.12
CA GLY A 112 0.42 -12.05 7.09
C GLY A 112 -0.49 -13.22 6.76
N ARG A 113 -1.76 -13.12 7.12
CA ARG A 113 -2.75 -14.19 7.05
C ARG A 113 -3.99 -13.75 6.28
N VAL A 114 -4.63 -14.71 5.62
CA VAL A 114 -6.00 -14.62 5.10
C VAL A 114 -6.97 -15.28 6.09
N GLU A 115 -7.80 -14.49 6.75
CA GLU A 115 -8.83 -14.96 7.69
C GLU A 115 -10.19 -15.00 6.99
N THR A 116 -10.77 -16.19 6.87
CA THR A 116 -12.08 -16.41 6.24
C THR A 116 -13.11 -16.81 7.29
N ALA A 117 -14.14 -15.98 7.47
CA ALA A 117 -15.26 -16.30 8.34
C ALA A 117 -16.19 -17.34 7.68
N PRO A 118 -17.02 -18.06 8.48
CA PRO A 118 -18.01 -18.97 7.93
C PRO A 118 -18.91 -18.29 6.88
N GLY A 119 -19.15 -18.97 5.76
CA GLY A 119 -19.96 -18.44 4.66
C GLY A 119 -19.27 -17.44 3.75
N ALA A 120 -18.04 -17.00 4.05
CA ALA A 120 -17.19 -16.30 3.09
C ALA A 120 -16.79 -17.25 1.94
N ARG A 121 -16.65 -16.74 0.73
CA ARG A 121 -16.24 -17.53 -0.44
C ARG A 121 -15.11 -16.83 -1.19
N VAL A 122 -14.07 -17.60 -1.46
CA VAL A 122 -13.00 -17.26 -2.42
C VAL A 122 -13.12 -18.27 -3.55
N ALA A 123 -13.28 -17.81 -4.78
CA ALA A 123 -13.43 -18.70 -5.93
C ALA A 123 -12.08 -19.08 -6.56
N GLY A 124 -11.05 -18.24 -6.41
CA GLY A 124 -9.67 -18.55 -6.79
C GLY A 124 -8.85 -19.11 -5.63
N ASP A 125 -7.54 -18.84 -5.67
CA ASP A 125 -6.57 -19.38 -4.73
C ASP A 125 -6.42 -18.51 -3.48
N VAL A 126 -6.18 -19.18 -2.35
CA VAL A 126 -5.84 -18.52 -1.09
C VAL A 126 -4.34 -18.70 -0.85
N THR A 127 -3.58 -17.62 -1.00
CA THR A 127 -2.13 -17.63 -0.80
C THR A 127 -1.74 -16.88 0.47
N MET A 128 -0.99 -17.56 1.33
CA MET A 128 -0.39 -16.96 2.52
C MET A 128 1.10 -17.24 2.52
N LEU A 129 1.91 -16.19 2.63
CA LEU A 129 3.35 -16.34 2.79
C LEU A 129 3.81 -15.60 4.04
N SER A 130 4.18 -16.34 5.07
CA SER A 130 4.77 -15.78 6.29
C SER A 130 6.23 -16.21 6.37
N LEU A 131 7.14 -15.28 6.10
CA LEU A 131 8.56 -15.45 6.38
C LEU A 131 8.90 -14.52 7.53
N GLU A 132 9.23 -15.07 8.69
CA GLU A 132 9.66 -14.32 9.88
C GLU A 132 11.05 -14.81 10.31
N LEU A 133 12.06 -13.97 10.08
CA LEU A 133 13.44 -14.20 10.53
C LEU A 133 13.74 -13.26 11.72
N GLY A 134 12.90 -13.29 12.76
CA GLY A 134 12.90 -12.28 13.83
C GLY A 134 12.02 -11.06 13.51
N ALA A 135 11.72 -10.25 14.53
CA ALA A 135 10.64 -9.25 14.50
C ALA A 135 10.77 -8.16 13.41
N SER A 136 11.97 -7.93 12.87
CA SER A 136 12.24 -6.91 11.84
C SER A 136 12.68 -7.47 10.49
N LEU A 137 13.09 -8.74 10.40
CA LEU A 137 13.66 -9.33 9.18
C LEU A 137 12.65 -10.23 8.44
N GLY A 138 11.41 -10.31 8.91
CA GLY A 138 10.33 -10.96 8.16
C GLY A 138 9.79 -10.09 7.02
N VAL A 139 9.07 -10.70 6.06
CA VAL A 139 8.42 -9.97 4.94
C VAL A 139 7.56 -8.82 5.45
N ARG A 140 6.84 -9.06 6.55
CA ARG A 140 6.02 -8.06 7.24
C ARG A 140 6.84 -6.88 7.75
N GLY A 141 7.93 -7.18 8.46
CA GLY A 141 8.87 -6.19 8.99
C GLY A 141 9.56 -5.39 7.89
N ALA A 142 9.98 -6.06 6.82
CA ALA A 142 10.61 -5.45 5.66
C ALA A 142 9.66 -4.49 4.92
N VAL A 143 8.42 -4.91 4.63
CA VAL A 143 7.42 -4.06 3.96
C VAL A 143 7.06 -2.86 4.84
N ARG A 144 6.84 -3.05 6.14
CA ARG A 144 6.54 -1.95 7.07
C ARG A 144 7.72 -1.02 7.28
N GLY A 145 8.95 -1.55 7.35
CA GLY A 145 10.17 -0.76 7.46
C GLY A 145 10.36 0.12 6.22
N TRP A 146 10.26 -0.47 5.04
CA TRP A 146 10.34 0.25 3.77
C TRP A 146 9.29 1.37 3.68
N THR A 147 8.03 1.08 4.00
CA THR A 147 6.96 2.08 3.89
C THR A 147 7.03 3.21 4.93
N ARG A 148 7.67 3.01 6.09
CA ARG A 148 7.88 4.07 7.10
C ARG A 148 8.85 5.15 6.65
N ASP A 149 9.89 4.77 5.92
CA ASP A 149 10.92 5.70 5.44
C ASP A 149 10.51 6.35 4.10
N LEU A 150 9.49 5.80 3.43
CA LEU A 150 8.91 6.35 2.22
C LEU A 150 8.03 7.56 2.54
N ARG A 151 8.56 8.76 2.29
CA ARG A 151 7.73 9.93 1.98
C ARG A 151 7.30 9.83 0.51
N CYS A 152 6.39 8.92 0.18
CA CYS A 152 5.83 8.86 -1.16
C CYS A 152 5.00 10.14 -1.37
N ALA A 153 5.35 10.91 -2.40
CA ALA A 153 4.50 11.97 -2.93
C ALA A 153 3.61 11.30 -3.98
N ALA A 154 2.40 10.90 -3.60
CA ALA A 154 1.42 10.45 -4.57
C ALA A 154 1.05 11.65 -5.45
N THR A 155 1.44 11.60 -6.71
CA THR A 155 1.16 12.64 -7.70
C THR A 155 0.26 12.03 -8.75
N ALA A 156 -0.89 12.67 -9.00
CA ALA A 156 -1.76 12.27 -10.10
C ALA A 156 -0.97 12.54 -11.37
N ASP A 157 -0.81 11.51 -12.20
CA ASP A 157 -0.31 11.71 -13.55
C ASP A 157 -1.40 12.45 -14.35
N PRO A 158 -1.16 13.69 -14.83
CA PRO A 158 -2.15 14.44 -15.58
C PRO A 158 -2.52 13.78 -16.92
N GLY A 159 -1.77 12.78 -17.37
CA GLY A 159 -2.10 11.95 -18.53
C GLY A 159 -3.17 10.88 -18.27
N ILE A 160 -3.61 10.69 -17.02
CA ILE A 160 -4.62 9.70 -16.63
C ILE A 160 -5.83 10.45 -16.01
N ALA A 161 -6.92 10.57 -16.76
CA ALA A 161 -8.15 11.16 -16.24
C ALA A 161 -8.89 10.14 -15.33
N GLY A 162 -9.48 10.61 -14.22
CA GLY A 162 -10.42 9.80 -13.41
C GLY A 162 -9.86 9.13 -12.16
N VAL A 163 -8.62 9.43 -11.74
CA VAL A 163 -8.08 8.95 -10.46
C VAL A 163 -8.55 9.85 -9.33
N ASP A 164 -9.24 9.28 -8.34
CA ASP A 164 -9.54 9.95 -7.07
C ASP A 164 -8.42 9.65 -6.08
N MET A 165 -7.62 10.67 -5.77
CA MET A 165 -6.48 10.55 -4.86
C MET A 165 -6.78 11.29 -3.56
N ASP A 166 -6.68 10.56 -2.46
CA ASP A 166 -6.72 11.13 -1.12
C ASP A 166 -5.35 10.91 -0.47
N VAL A 167 -4.66 12.00 -0.15
CA VAL A 167 -3.28 12.02 0.35
C VAL A 167 -3.21 13.05 1.48
N ASP A 168 -3.06 12.58 2.72
CA ASP A 168 -2.85 13.42 3.91
C ASP A 168 -1.36 13.58 4.24
#